data_AF-X1GTW9-F1
#
_entry.id   AF-X1GTW9-F1
#
_cell.length_a   1.000
_cell.length_b   1.000
_cell.length_c   1.000
_cell.angle_alpha   90.00
_cell.angle_beta   90.00
_cell.angle_gamma   90.00
#
_symmetry.space_group_name_H-M   'P 1'
#
loop_
_entity.id
_entity.type
_entity.pdbx_description
1 polymer ?
#
loop_
_entity_poly.entity_id
_entity_poly.type
_entity_poly.pdbx_seq_one_letter_code
_entity_poly.pdbx_strand_id
1 'polypeptide(L)'
;RDSNYLKQEHTDIIEEEEYRKIVENVIYVENGDKLEFKEKNCFLSFFHAGHMPGALMFLAKVNDFRFLYTGDYTYYDITPFAGTKRFLKQISRPIDYLLIDGTSAQEEFGNIAEQFHSLILFLEQKAEYEDNVLIGADPSSLAISFMLTFWRYFRKLQLRKGYTKRPNIYVDMMVRKNIQVINHRYEYIYGPISRLMEKTHFFRF
;
A
#
# COMPACT_ATOMS: atom_id res chain seq x y z
N ARG A 1 30.02 23.51 -18.95
CA ARG A 1 29.38 22.27 -19.45
C ARG A 1 27.89 22.48 -19.25
N ASP A 2 27.25 22.79 -20.35
CA ASP A 2 25.90 23.31 -20.47
C ASP A 2 24.86 22.31 -19.97
N SER A 3 24.03 22.76 -19.04
CA SER A 3 22.70 22.18 -18.88
C SER A 3 21.69 23.31 -19.07
N ASN A 4 21.52 23.70 -20.34
CA ASN A 4 20.28 24.30 -20.81
C ASN A 4 19.17 23.26 -20.68
N TYR A 5 18.76 22.94 -19.44
CA TYR A 5 17.42 22.42 -19.19
C TYR A 5 16.49 23.61 -19.41
N LEU A 6 16.08 23.78 -20.67
CA LEU A 6 14.89 24.53 -21.02
C LEU A 6 13.77 23.97 -20.15
N LYS A 7 13.40 24.69 -19.08
CA LYS A 7 12.05 24.59 -18.53
C LYS A 7 11.13 24.96 -19.68
N GLN A 8 10.60 23.96 -20.36
CA GLN A 8 9.60 24.15 -21.39
C GLN A 8 8.37 24.70 -20.67
N GLU A 9 8.08 25.98 -20.85
CA GLU A 9 6.96 26.70 -20.23
C GLU A 9 5.57 26.09 -20.55
N HIS A 10 5.52 25.04 -21.37
CA HIS A 10 4.32 24.30 -21.76
C HIS A 10 4.25 22.86 -21.23
N THR A 11 5.29 22.33 -20.58
CA THR A 11 5.27 20.95 -20.06
C THR A 11 4.19 20.76 -19.01
N ASP A 12 4.08 21.70 -18.06
CA ASP A 12 3.09 21.63 -16.98
C ASP A 12 1.64 21.63 -17.52
N ILE A 13 1.39 22.32 -18.64
CA ILE A 13 0.06 22.41 -19.28
C ILE A 13 -0.30 21.11 -20.01
N ILE A 14 0.66 20.53 -20.74
CA ILE A 14 0.46 19.25 -21.45
C ILE A 14 0.24 18.12 -20.44
N GLU A 15 1.02 18.09 -19.35
CA GLU A 15 0.85 17.11 -18.27
C GLU A 15 -0.51 17.23 -17.58
N GLU A 16 -1.03 18.45 -17.39
CA GLU A 16 -2.35 18.66 -16.80
C GLU A 16 -3.51 18.23 -17.72
N GLU A 17 -3.41 18.51 -19.03
CA GLU A 17 -4.43 18.07 -20.00
C GLU A 17 -4.44 16.54 -20.18
N GLU A 18 -3.27 15.92 -20.24
CA GLU A 18 -3.16 14.46 -20.30
C GLU A 18 -3.70 13.81 -19.02
N TYR A 19 -3.35 14.36 -17.86
CA TYR A 19 -3.88 13.87 -16.59
C TYR A 19 -5.40 13.94 -16.55
N ARG A 20 -6.01 15.04 -16.99
CA ARG A 20 -7.48 15.18 -17.07
C ARG A 20 -8.08 14.12 -17.99
N LYS A 21 -7.51 13.92 -19.18
CA LYS A 21 -7.97 12.88 -20.12
C LYS A 21 -7.85 11.48 -19.52
N ILE A 22 -6.78 11.18 -18.81
CA ILE A 22 -6.63 9.90 -18.11
C ILE A 22 -7.76 9.73 -17.09
N VAL A 23 -7.95 10.71 -16.20
CA VAL A 23 -8.99 10.65 -15.16
C VAL A 23 -10.40 10.50 -15.75
N GLU A 24 -10.70 11.20 -16.85
CA GLU A 24 -12.00 11.14 -17.54
C GLU A 24 -12.28 9.78 -18.20
N ASN A 25 -11.24 9.04 -18.59
CA ASN A 25 -11.37 7.78 -19.32
C ASN A 25 -11.08 6.53 -18.45
N VAL A 26 -10.70 6.72 -17.18
CA VAL A 26 -10.48 5.62 -16.24
C VAL A 26 -11.81 4.98 -15.85
N ILE A 27 -11.89 3.66 -16.01
CA ILE A 27 -12.93 2.84 -15.43
C ILE A 27 -12.41 2.32 -14.09
N TYR A 28 -13.03 2.78 -12.99
CA TYR A 28 -12.69 2.31 -11.65
C TYR A 28 -13.18 0.88 -11.44
N VAL A 29 -12.31 0.05 -10.87
CA VAL A 29 -12.61 -1.32 -10.47
C VAL A 29 -12.06 -1.58 -9.07
N GLU A 30 -12.71 -2.48 -8.36
CA GLU A 30 -12.38 -2.87 -7.00
C GLU A 30 -12.12 -4.38 -6.90
N ASN A 31 -11.61 -4.80 -5.74
CA ASN A 31 -11.42 -6.21 -5.47
C ASN A 31 -12.77 -6.97 -5.52
N GLY A 32 -12.84 -8.00 -6.35
CA GLY A 32 -14.05 -8.80 -6.59
C GLY A 32 -14.83 -8.39 -7.83
N ASP A 33 -14.52 -7.24 -8.45
CA ASP A 33 -15.20 -6.81 -9.66
C ASP A 33 -14.92 -7.73 -10.83
N LYS A 34 -15.90 -7.79 -11.74
CA LYS A 34 -15.84 -8.54 -12.98
C LYS A 34 -16.41 -7.72 -14.13
N LEU A 35 -15.57 -7.43 -15.11
CA LEU A 35 -15.97 -6.79 -16.36
C LEU A 35 -16.20 -7.87 -17.42
N GLU A 36 -17.44 -8.05 -17.87
CA GLU A 36 -17.82 -9.05 -18.86
C GLU A 36 -17.98 -8.44 -20.26
N PHE A 37 -17.37 -9.07 -21.25
CA PHE A 37 -17.51 -8.75 -22.67
C PHE A 37 -18.22 -9.92 -23.35
N LYS A 38 -19.55 -9.98 -23.17
CA LYS A 38 -20.38 -11.15 -23.52
C LYS A 38 -20.26 -11.58 -24.97
N GLU A 39 -20.25 -10.63 -25.90
CA GLU A 39 -20.12 -10.88 -27.34
C GLU A 39 -18.80 -11.56 -27.72
N LYS A 40 -17.77 -11.42 -26.87
CA LYS A 40 -16.41 -11.92 -27.11
C LYS A 40 -16.07 -13.13 -26.24
N ASN A 41 -17.04 -13.65 -25.47
CA ASN A 41 -16.84 -14.73 -24.49
C ASN A 41 -15.61 -14.48 -23.59
N CYS A 42 -15.38 -13.23 -23.19
CA CYS A 42 -14.24 -12.84 -22.37
C CYS A 42 -14.63 -12.00 -21.16
N PHE A 43 -13.80 -12.04 -20.12
CA PHE A 43 -13.97 -11.21 -18.93
C PHE A 43 -12.63 -10.85 -18.30
N LEU A 44 -12.62 -9.77 -17.53
CA LEU A 44 -11.58 -9.43 -16.57
C LEU A 44 -12.17 -9.53 -15.16
N SER A 45 -11.49 -10.21 -14.24
CA SER A 45 -11.84 -10.24 -12.82
C SER A 45 -10.67 -9.75 -11.98
N PHE A 46 -10.95 -8.94 -10.97
CA PHE A 46 -9.93 -8.24 -10.19
C PHE A 46 -9.86 -8.78 -8.75
N PHE A 47 -8.65 -8.94 -8.24
CA PHE A 47 -8.40 -9.54 -6.93
C PHE A 47 -7.31 -8.78 -6.18
N HIS A 48 -7.40 -8.71 -4.85
CA HIS A 48 -6.46 -7.98 -4.01
C HIS A 48 -5.03 -8.54 -4.10
N ALA A 49 -4.06 -7.69 -4.45
CA ALA A 49 -2.64 -8.05 -4.55
C ALA A 49 -1.87 -7.81 -3.24
N GLY A 50 -2.32 -6.90 -2.38
CA GLY A 50 -1.74 -6.65 -1.06
C GLY A 50 -0.44 -5.85 -1.01
N HIS A 51 0.10 -5.42 -2.14
CA HIS A 51 1.33 -4.61 -2.21
C HIS A 51 1.15 -3.18 -1.65
N MET A 52 0.07 -2.52 -2.06
CA MET A 52 -0.34 -1.19 -1.58
C MET A 52 -1.87 -1.08 -1.59
N PRO A 53 -2.48 -0.06 -0.95
CA PRO A 53 -3.92 0.19 -1.06
C PRO A 53 -4.38 0.25 -2.52
N GLY A 54 -5.42 -0.51 -2.86
CA GLY A 54 -5.94 -0.58 -4.23
C GLY A 54 -5.10 -1.41 -5.20
N ALA A 55 -4.02 -2.06 -4.77
CA ALA A 55 -3.26 -2.96 -5.64
C ALA A 55 -4.10 -4.20 -6.01
N LEU A 56 -4.23 -4.46 -7.31
CA LEU A 56 -5.05 -5.54 -7.86
C LEU A 56 -4.24 -6.45 -8.80
N MET A 57 -4.42 -7.74 -8.62
CA MET A 57 -4.19 -8.77 -9.62
C MET A 57 -5.40 -8.80 -10.56
N PHE A 58 -5.21 -9.25 -11.81
CA PHE A 58 -6.34 -9.52 -12.69
C PHE A 58 -6.27 -10.89 -13.34
N LEU A 59 -7.42 -11.55 -13.41
CA LEU A 59 -7.64 -12.74 -14.22
C LEU A 59 -8.33 -12.33 -15.52
N ALA A 60 -7.66 -12.53 -16.64
CA ALA A 60 -8.27 -12.44 -17.95
C ALA A 60 -8.72 -13.83 -18.40
N LYS A 61 -9.99 -13.95 -18.78
CA LYS A 61 -10.51 -15.14 -19.45
C LYS A 61 -10.86 -14.77 -20.88
N VAL A 62 -10.31 -15.50 -21.84
CA VAL A 62 -10.58 -15.33 -23.27
C VAL A 62 -10.90 -16.70 -23.86
N ASN A 63 -12.15 -16.93 -24.27
CA ASN A 63 -12.62 -18.26 -24.65
C ASN A 63 -12.34 -19.29 -23.55
N ASP A 64 -11.58 -20.34 -23.82
CA ASP A 64 -11.27 -21.38 -22.84
C ASP A 64 -9.96 -21.10 -22.06
N PHE A 65 -9.26 -20.01 -22.39
CA PHE A 65 -7.99 -19.63 -21.80
C PHE A 65 -8.16 -18.70 -20.60
N ARG A 66 -7.37 -18.93 -19.55
CA ARG A 66 -7.30 -18.12 -18.33
C ARG A 66 -5.86 -17.73 -18.03
N PHE A 67 -5.64 -16.42 -17.97
CA PHE A 67 -4.35 -15.80 -17.67
C PHE A 67 -4.48 -14.98 -16.39
N LEU A 68 -3.65 -15.26 -15.38
CA LEU A 68 -3.56 -14.48 -14.16
C LEU A 68 -2.30 -13.60 -14.19
N TYR A 69 -2.47 -12.30 -14.04
CA TYR A 69 -1.39 -11.34 -13.82
C TYR A 69 -1.44 -10.83 -12.38
N THR A 70 -0.31 -10.94 -11.65
CA THR A 70 -0.27 -10.50 -10.25
C THR A 70 0.05 -9.01 -10.08
N GLY A 71 0.81 -8.43 -11.02
CA GLY A 71 1.59 -7.22 -10.72
C GLY A 71 2.49 -7.44 -9.50
N ASP A 72 2.89 -6.34 -8.86
CA ASP A 72 3.55 -6.39 -7.56
C ASP A 72 2.55 -6.84 -6.51
N TYR A 73 2.88 -7.91 -5.79
CA TYR A 73 2.00 -8.51 -4.80
C TYR A 73 2.74 -8.76 -3.49
N THR A 74 1.98 -8.84 -2.41
CA THR A 74 2.51 -9.24 -1.11
C THR A 74 1.70 -10.42 -0.61
N TYR A 75 2.36 -11.56 -0.39
CA TYR A 75 1.66 -12.80 -0.07
C TYR A 75 1.05 -12.80 1.34
N TYR A 76 1.85 -12.38 2.32
CA TYR A 76 1.47 -12.34 3.73
C TYR A 76 0.95 -10.96 4.13
N ASP A 77 0.18 -10.89 5.23
CA ASP A 77 -0.29 -9.61 5.74
C ASP A 77 0.89 -8.79 6.29
N ILE A 78 0.92 -7.50 5.95
CA ILE A 78 1.83 -6.52 6.53
C ILE A 78 0.96 -5.41 7.10
N THR A 79 0.88 -5.30 8.43
CA THR A 79 -0.03 -4.35 9.08
C THR A 79 0.23 -2.93 8.58
N PRO A 80 -0.81 -2.21 8.11
CA PRO A 80 -2.25 -2.49 8.27
C PRO A 80 -2.92 -3.17 7.05
N PHE A 81 -2.15 -3.60 6.05
CA PHE A 81 -2.65 -4.15 4.80
C PHE A 81 -2.74 -5.68 4.84
N ALA A 82 -3.77 -6.24 4.19
CA ALA A 82 -3.84 -7.68 3.98
C ALA A 82 -2.96 -8.09 2.81
N GLY A 83 -2.35 -9.27 2.92
CA GLY A 83 -1.67 -9.92 1.80
C GLY A 83 -2.65 -10.69 0.92
N THR A 84 -2.20 -11.13 -0.25
CA THR A 84 -3.05 -11.82 -1.23
C THR A 84 -3.49 -13.22 -0.79
N LYS A 85 -2.79 -13.88 0.15
CA LYS A 85 -3.03 -15.30 0.52
C LYS A 85 -4.50 -15.67 0.74
N ARG A 86 -5.27 -14.79 1.40
CA ARG A 86 -6.69 -15.02 1.71
C ARG A 86 -7.62 -14.84 0.50
N PHE A 87 -7.21 -14.08 -0.51
CA PHE A 87 -7.98 -13.75 -1.70
C PHE A 87 -7.77 -14.77 -2.84
N LEU A 88 -6.69 -15.56 -2.80
CA LEU A 88 -6.41 -16.61 -3.79
C LEU A 88 -7.52 -17.66 -3.95
N LYS A 89 -8.39 -17.83 -2.95
CA LYS A 89 -9.55 -18.73 -3.01
C LYS A 89 -10.69 -18.18 -3.89
N GLN A 90 -10.69 -16.88 -4.18
CA GLN A 90 -11.70 -16.22 -5.01
C GLN A 90 -11.42 -16.40 -6.51
N ILE A 91 -10.17 -16.76 -6.86
CA ILE A 91 -9.74 -16.90 -8.25
C ILE A 91 -10.21 -18.25 -8.80
N SER A 92 -10.98 -18.21 -9.89
CA SER A 92 -11.44 -19.43 -10.57
C SER A 92 -10.27 -20.23 -11.15
N ARG A 93 -10.33 -21.56 -11.04
CA ARG A 93 -9.31 -22.51 -11.51
C ARG A 93 -9.88 -23.44 -12.60
N PRO A 94 -9.04 -24.08 -13.45
CA PRO A 94 -7.57 -23.94 -13.53
C PRO A 94 -7.12 -22.60 -14.09
N ILE A 95 -5.86 -22.25 -13.89
CA ILE A 95 -5.18 -21.10 -14.51
C ILE A 95 -4.20 -21.70 -15.53
N ASP A 96 -4.29 -21.28 -16.79
CA ASP A 96 -3.43 -21.82 -17.85
C ASP A 96 -2.07 -21.12 -17.85
N TYR A 97 -2.06 -19.81 -17.62
CA TYR A 97 -0.85 -18.99 -17.58
C TYR A 97 -0.84 -18.07 -16.37
N LEU A 98 0.31 -18.03 -15.69
CA LEU A 98 0.57 -17.14 -14.57
C LEU A 98 1.75 -16.24 -14.92
N LEU A 99 1.50 -14.93 -14.96
CA LEU A 99 2.55 -13.91 -14.96
C LEU A 99 2.64 -13.35 -13.55
N ILE A 100 3.74 -13.67 -12.88
CA ILE A 100 3.98 -13.38 -11.47
C ILE A 100 5.23 -12.51 -11.31
N ASP A 101 5.18 -11.58 -10.36
CA ASP A 101 6.35 -10.81 -9.95
C ASP A 101 7.45 -11.72 -9.38
N GLY A 102 8.68 -11.49 -9.83
CA GLY A 102 9.88 -12.21 -9.44
C GLY A 102 10.91 -11.35 -8.72
N THR A 103 10.58 -10.10 -8.37
CA THR A 103 11.51 -9.10 -7.80
C THR A 103 12.27 -9.64 -6.60
N SER A 104 11.66 -10.48 -5.78
CA SER A 104 12.28 -11.07 -4.58
C SER A 104 12.34 -12.61 -4.61
N ALA A 105 12.40 -13.22 -5.80
CA ALA A 105 12.32 -14.68 -5.95
C ALA A 105 13.49 -15.45 -5.30
N GLN A 106 14.64 -14.80 -5.10
CA GLN A 106 15.84 -15.38 -4.49
C GLN A 106 16.14 -14.81 -3.09
N GLU A 107 15.30 -13.91 -2.60
CA GLU A 107 15.52 -13.24 -1.32
C GLU A 107 14.91 -14.07 -0.19
N GLU A 108 15.67 -14.25 0.89
CA GLU A 108 15.17 -14.82 2.13
C GLU A 108 14.88 -13.70 3.12
N PHE A 109 13.60 -13.36 3.24
CA PHE A 109 13.15 -12.45 4.29
C PHE A 109 12.98 -13.21 5.60
N GLY A 110 13.56 -12.66 6.68
CA GLY A 110 13.34 -13.16 8.04
C GLY A 110 11.91 -12.92 8.54
N ASN A 111 11.70 -13.13 9.84
CA ASN A 111 10.41 -12.88 10.46
C ASN A 111 10.12 -11.37 10.51
N ILE A 112 9.10 -10.93 9.76
CA ILE A 112 8.68 -9.51 9.70
C ILE A 112 8.39 -8.95 11.10
N ALA A 113 7.78 -9.73 12.00
CA ALA A 113 7.48 -9.26 13.35
C ALA A 113 8.77 -9.01 14.16
N GLU A 114 9.79 -9.84 13.99
CA GLU A 114 11.11 -9.66 14.62
C GLU A 114 11.86 -8.46 14.04
N GLN A 115 11.76 -8.23 12.71
CA GLN A 115 12.33 -7.06 12.06
C GLN A 115 11.70 -5.76 12.57
N PHE A 116 10.36 -5.69 12.63
CA PHE A 116 9.66 -4.54 13.20
C PHE A 116 9.97 -4.36 14.69
N HIS A 117 10.09 -5.44 15.46
CA HIS A 117 10.47 -5.36 16.86
C HIS A 117 11.88 -4.78 17.03
N SER A 118 12.84 -5.26 16.25
CA SER A 118 14.22 -4.77 16.26
C SER A 118 14.30 -3.29 15.87
N LEU A 119 13.53 -2.87 14.86
CA LEU A 119 13.43 -1.47 14.47
C LEU A 119 12.81 -0.60 15.59
N ILE A 120 11.80 -1.10 16.29
CA ILE A 120 11.21 -0.40 17.44
C ILE A 120 12.24 -0.21 18.55
N LEU A 121 12.99 -1.25 18.93
CA LEU A 121 14.03 -1.16 19.95
C LEU A 121 15.12 -0.15 19.57
N PHE A 122 15.51 -0.13 18.30
CA PHE A 122 16.42 0.88 17.76
C PHE A 122 15.86 2.30 17.92
N LEU A 123 14.60 2.52 17.59
CA LEU A 123 13.94 3.82 17.74
C LEU A 123 13.80 4.24 19.21
N GLU A 124 13.53 3.31 20.13
CA GLU A 124 13.52 3.57 21.56
C GLU A 124 14.88 4.04 22.05
N GLN A 125 15.94 3.30 21.72
CA GLN A 125 17.31 3.65 22.08
C GLN A 125 17.64 5.06 21.58
N LYS A 126 17.33 5.37 20.33
CA LYS A 126 17.57 6.71 19.76
C LYS A 126 16.77 7.80 20.46
N ALA A 127 15.52 7.54 20.81
CA ALA A 127 14.71 8.47 21.59
C ALA A 127 15.26 8.72 23.00
N GLU A 128 15.85 7.71 23.66
CA GLU A 128 16.48 7.87 24.98
C GLU A 128 17.67 8.84 24.95
N TYR A 129 18.49 8.75 23.88
CA TYR A 129 19.65 9.62 23.63
C TYR A 129 19.30 10.96 22.98
N GLU A 130 18.01 11.24 22.71
CA GLU A 130 17.55 12.47 22.04
C GLU A 130 18.12 12.64 20.61
N ASP A 131 18.41 11.50 19.96
CA ASP A 131 18.84 11.43 18.57
C ASP A 131 17.63 11.50 17.61
N ASN A 132 17.89 12.00 16.40
CA ASN A 132 16.94 11.97 15.30
C ASN A 132 17.16 10.74 14.41
N VAL A 133 16.06 10.15 13.92
CA VAL A 133 16.09 9.05 12.95
C VAL A 133 15.31 9.44 11.71
N LEU A 134 15.94 9.31 10.55
CA LEU A 134 15.31 9.44 9.24
C LEU A 134 15.05 8.06 8.66
N ILE A 135 13.79 7.78 8.28
CA ILE A 135 13.39 6.54 7.61
C ILE A 135 12.91 6.90 6.21
N GLY A 136 13.63 6.42 5.20
CA GLY A 136 13.17 6.47 3.81
C GLY A 136 12.18 5.34 3.56
N ALA A 137 10.97 5.66 3.13
CA ALA A 137 9.93 4.69 2.81
C ALA A 137 9.02 5.24 1.71
N ASP A 138 8.43 4.35 0.91
CA ASP A 138 7.44 4.76 -0.07
C ASP A 138 6.19 5.33 0.64
N PRO A 139 5.61 6.43 0.14
CA PRO A 139 4.52 7.10 0.85
C PRO A 139 3.19 6.35 0.78
N SER A 140 3.08 5.32 -0.07
CA SER A 140 1.81 4.64 -0.39
C SER A 140 1.59 3.36 0.42
N SER A 141 2.65 2.73 0.94
CA SER A 141 2.59 1.47 1.67
C SER A 141 3.47 1.45 2.93
N LEU A 142 4.80 1.40 2.82
CA LEU A 142 5.68 1.18 3.98
C LEU A 142 5.67 2.36 4.95
N ALA A 143 5.66 3.61 4.45
CA ALA A 143 5.61 4.78 5.32
C ALA A 143 4.35 4.78 6.21
N ILE A 144 3.22 4.32 5.65
CA ILE A 144 1.95 4.22 6.37
C ILE A 144 2.01 3.09 7.40
N SER A 145 2.58 1.94 7.02
CA SER A 145 2.81 0.79 7.90
C SER A 145 3.71 1.15 9.08
N PHE A 146 4.82 1.84 8.82
CA PHE A 146 5.74 2.36 9.81
C PHE A 146 5.06 3.37 10.73
N MET A 147 4.43 4.40 10.18
CA MET A 147 3.74 5.42 10.96
C MET A 147 2.70 4.79 11.91
N LEU A 148 1.84 3.91 11.42
CA LEU A 148 0.81 3.25 12.24
C LEU A 148 1.42 2.35 13.32
N THR A 149 2.46 1.60 12.97
CA THR A 149 3.12 0.68 13.89
C THR A 149 3.82 1.45 15.02
N PHE A 150 4.62 2.45 14.68
CA PHE A 150 5.36 3.26 15.65
C PHE A 150 4.43 4.13 16.48
N TRP A 151 3.46 4.80 15.85
CA TRP A 151 2.48 5.60 16.57
C TRP A 151 1.75 4.75 17.61
N ARG A 152 1.28 3.55 17.24
CA ARG A 152 0.58 2.66 18.18
C ARG A 152 1.50 2.22 19.32
N TYR A 153 2.75 1.91 19.02
CA TYR A 153 3.73 1.48 20.00
C TYR A 153 4.06 2.59 21.01
N PHE A 154 4.53 3.74 20.53
CA PHE A 154 4.90 4.87 21.39
C PHE A 154 3.69 5.47 22.12
N ARG A 155 2.49 5.43 21.53
CA ARG A 155 1.27 5.83 22.23
C ARG A 155 0.99 4.95 23.43
N LYS A 156 1.19 3.63 23.33
CA LYS A 156 1.03 2.71 24.48
C LYS A 156 2.08 2.97 25.56
N LEU A 157 3.33 3.24 25.18
CA LEU A 157 4.38 3.59 26.13
C LEU A 157 4.09 4.87 26.91
N GLN A 158 3.57 5.90 26.23
CA GLN A 158 3.18 7.16 26.85
C GLN A 158 2.09 7.00 27.93
N LEU A 159 1.27 5.96 27.84
CA LEU A 159 0.24 5.69 28.85
C LEU A 159 0.82 4.98 30.08
N ARG A 160 2.09 4.54 30.06
CA ARG A 160 2.74 3.92 31.22
C ARG A 160 3.14 5.00 32.24
N LYS A 161 2.88 4.71 33.52
CA LYS A 161 3.23 5.61 34.63
C LYS A 161 4.75 5.85 34.65
N GLY A 162 5.15 7.12 34.66
CA GLY A 162 6.57 7.52 34.73
C GLY A 162 7.26 7.69 33.37
N TYR A 163 6.57 7.53 32.25
CA TYR A 163 7.13 7.83 30.93
C TYR A 163 7.19 9.34 30.70
N THR A 164 8.39 9.91 30.62
CA THR A 164 8.61 11.37 30.52
C THR A 164 9.11 11.81 29.14
N LYS A 165 9.81 10.95 28.39
CA LYS A 165 10.41 11.29 27.10
C LYS A 165 9.53 10.84 25.94
N ARG A 166 8.81 11.78 25.32
CA ARG A 166 7.95 11.50 24.15
C ARG A 166 8.71 11.76 22.84
N PRO A 167 8.99 10.75 22.01
CA PRO A 167 9.47 11.01 20.67
C PRO A 167 8.36 11.64 19.82
N ASN A 168 8.71 12.71 19.12
CA ASN A 168 7.87 13.29 18.09
C ASN A 168 8.06 12.50 16.80
N ILE A 169 6.95 12.08 16.18
CA ILE A 169 6.97 11.40 14.89
C ILE A 169 6.50 12.41 13.84
N TYR A 170 7.39 12.81 12.96
CA TYR A 170 7.10 13.68 11.82
C TYR A 170 6.88 12.81 10.59
N VAL A 171 5.90 13.18 9.77
CA VAL A 171 5.54 12.48 8.54
C VAL A 171 5.54 13.45 7.37
N ASP A 172 6.01 12.96 6.22
CA ASP A 172 6.01 13.74 4.98
C ASP A 172 4.58 14.09 4.55
N MET A 173 4.44 15.23 3.84
CA MET A 173 3.15 15.72 3.38
C MET A 173 2.44 14.72 2.45
N MET A 174 3.17 13.98 1.61
CA MET A 174 2.57 12.98 0.72
C MET A 174 2.03 11.79 1.50
N VAL A 175 2.71 11.36 2.57
CA VAL A 175 2.20 10.32 3.46
C VAL A 175 0.88 10.77 4.09
N ARG A 176 0.82 12.03 4.56
CA ARG A 176 -0.41 12.63 5.12
C ARG A 176 -1.56 12.65 4.10
N LYS A 177 -1.29 13.04 2.84
CA LYS A 177 -2.29 13.03 1.76
C LYS A 177 -2.78 11.62 1.46
N ASN A 178 -1.89 10.63 1.38
CA ASN A 178 -2.26 9.23 1.14
C ASN A 178 -3.13 8.67 2.27
N ILE A 179 -2.84 9.03 3.52
CA ILE A 179 -3.70 8.64 4.66
C ILE A 179 -5.11 9.22 4.53
N GLN A 180 -5.26 10.45 4.01
CA GLN A 180 -6.59 11.03 3.76
C GLN A 180 -7.36 10.23 2.71
N VAL A 181 -6.69 9.77 1.65
CA VAL A 181 -7.31 8.88 0.64
C VAL A 181 -7.75 7.56 1.29
N ILE A 182 -6.88 6.95 2.09
CA ILE A 182 -7.17 5.69 2.80
C ILE A 182 -8.33 5.84 3.79
N ASN A 183 -8.48 6.99 4.47
CA ASN A 183 -9.61 7.23 5.36
C ASN A 183 -10.96 7.13 4.64
N HIS A 184 -11.00 7.47 3.36
CA HIS A 184 -12.21 7.36 2.53
C HIS A 184 -12.37 5.98 1.89
N ARG A 185 -11.38 5.11 2.02
CA ARG A 185 -11.28 3.80 1.37
C ARG A 185 -10.78 2.75 2.38
N TYR A 186 -11.35 2.78 3.58
CA TYR A 186 -10.89 1.95 4.70
C TYR A 186 -11.14 0.45 4.47
N GLU A 187 -11.95 0.06 3.46
CA GLU A 187 -12.14 -1.34 3.08
C GLU A 187 -10.84 -2.00 2.60
N TYR A 188 -9.86 -1.22 2.13
CA TYR A 188 -8.53 -1.70 1.77
C TYR A 188 -7.59 -1.84 2.96
N ILE A 189 -8.02 -1.41 4.16
CA ILE A 189 -7.32 -1.61 5.42
C ILE A 189 -7.89 -2.83 6.12
N TYR A 190 -7.01 -3.67 6.66
CA TYR A 190 -7.42 -4.94 7.25
C TYR A 190 -6.96 -5.10 8.69
N GLY A 191 -7.67 -5.96 9.42
CA GLY A 191 -7.33 -6.32 10.80
C GLY A 191 -7.85 -5.32 11.85
N PRO A 192 -7.25 -5.30 13.05
CA PRO A 192 -7.74 -4.47 14.16
C PRO A 192 -7.71 -2.96 13.88
N ILE A 193 -6.85 -2.50 12.96
CA ILE A 193 -6.69 -1.08 12.64
C ILE A 193 -7.86 -0.57 11.80
N SER A 194 -8.43 -1.37 10.88
CA SER A 194 -9.59 -0.93 10.09
C SER A 194 -10.79 -0.61 10.97
N ARG A 195 -11.09 -1.46 11.96
CA ARG A 195 -12.14 -1.25 12.97
C ARG A 195 -11.90 -0.02 13.84
N LEU A 196 -10.64 0.37 14.03
CA LEU A 196 -10.27 1.58 14.75
C LEU A 196 -10.55 2.80 13.87
N MET A 197 -10.11 2.77 12.61
CA MET A 197 -10.30 3.84 11.63
C MET A 197 -11.79 4.14 11.38
N GLU A 198 -12.60 3.09 11.23
CA GLU A 198 -14.06 3.16 11.05
C GLU A 198 -14.75 3.92 12.21
N LYS A 199 -14.29 3.70 13.45
CA LYS A 199 -14.95 4.25 14.65
C LYS A 199 -14.53 5.65 15.04
N THR A 200 -13.38 6.13 14.58
CA THR A 200 -12.72 7.29 15.21
C THR A 200 -12.29 8.41 14.27
N HIS A 201 -12.48 8.29 12.95
CA HIS A 201 -11.84 9.22 11.99
C HIS A 201 -10.37 9.48 12.37
N PHE A 202 -9.66 8.37 12.60
CA PHE A 202 -8.45 8.27 13.44
C PHE A 202 -7.29 9.19 13.04
N PHE A 203 -7.32 9.70 11.81
CA PHE A 203 -6.30 10.58 11.25
C PHE A 203 -6.84 11.97 10.96
N ARG A 204 -7.35 12.66 11.98
CA ARG A 204 -7.41 14.13 11.94
C ARG A 204 -6.05 14.67 12.40
N PHE A 205 -5.09 14.69 11.47
CA PHE A 205 -3.87 15.49 11.59
C PHE A 205 -4.16 16.93 11.17
#